data_AF-A0AAN9YK99-F1
#
_entry.id   AF-A0AAN9YK99-F1
#
_cell.length_a   1.000
_cell.length_b   1.000
_cell.length_c   1.000
_cell.angle_alpha   90.00
_cell.angle_beta   90.00
_cell.angle_gamma   90.00
#
_symmetry.space_group_name_H-M   'P 1'
#
loop_
_entity.id
_entity.type
_entity.pdbx_description
1 polymer ?
#
loop_
_entity_poly.entity_id
_entity_poly.type
_entity_poly.pdbx_seq_one_letter_code
_entity_poly.pdbx_strand_id
1 'polypeptide(L)'
;MIRISSSGLSVVFGSLSFTINGGDVDEKGYYWGTDTGNNWVQIDLRPGSTTYGQTISAGTVAVAPDYPIYDWAYVAGGGDYLYAVAYSPGIIGLLNASTFLLQFNRATKAWKTIANYGNIVPRLLSSTTWGAVYASDDKALYASENGSGQIWKLPLSGAPASPISYGPTSTTNDGARCINAKGL
;
A
#
# COMPACT_ATOMS: atom_id res chain seq x y z
N MET A 1 -9.64 1.05 -15.75
CA MET A 1 -9.35 -0.16 -14.93
C MET A 1 -9.82 -1.40 -15.69
N ILE A 2 -9.17 -2.56 -15.55
CA ILE A 2 -9.60 -3.80 -16.22
C ILE A 2 -9.93 -4.85 -15.15
N ARG A 3 -11.12 -5.44 -15.20
CA ARG A 3 -11.41 -6.69 -14.48
C ARG A 3 -11.19 -7.85 -15.42
N ILE A 4 -10.52 -8.89 -14.93
CA ILE A 4 -10.44 -10.19 -15.60
C ILE A 4 -11.20 -11.19 -14.71
N SER A 5 -12.16 -11.89 -15.30
CA SER A 5 -12.93 -12.93 -14.61
C SER A 5 -12.16 -14.24 -14.55
N SER A 6 -12.65 -15.21 -13.78
CA SER A 6 -12.06 -16.56 -13.69
C SER A 6 -12.08 -17.33 -15.03
N SER A 7 -12.94 -16.93 -15.97
CA SER A 7 -12.97 -17.48 -17.33
C SER A 7 -12.04 -16.75 -18.30
N GLY A 8 -11.27 -15.75 -17.83
CA GLY A 8 -10.38 -14.93 -18.66
C GLY A 8 -11.09 -13.79 -19.41
N LEU A 9 -12.42 -13.66 -19.31
CA LEU A 9 -13.12 -12.52 -19.90
C LEU A 9 -12.74 -11.23 -19.18
N SER A 10 -12.38 -10.20 -19.96
CA SER A 10 -12.01 -8.90 -19.44
C SER A 10 -13.08 -7.84 -19.73
N VAL A 11 -13.23 -6.91 -18.79
CA VAL A 11 -14.09 -5.72 -18.95
C VAL A 11 -13.29 -4.50 -18.53
N VAL A 12 -13.28 -3.49 -19.39
CA VAL A 12 -12.70 -2.18 -19.08
C VAL A 12 -13.75 -1.33 -18.37
N PHE A 13 -13.44 -0.89 -17.16
CA PHE A 13 -14.25 0.00 -16.35
C PHE A 13 -13.69 1.43 -16.39
N GLY A 14 -14.52 2.35 -16.88
CA GLY A 14 -14.37 3.80 -16.77
C GLY A 14 -13.03 4.38 -17.21
N SER A 15 -12.91 5.69 -17.04
CA SER A 15 -11.63 6.40 -17.05
C SER A 15 -11.49 7.16 -15.73
N LEU A 16 -10.26 7.26 -15.23
CA LEU A 16 -9.92 8.08 -14.08
C LEU A 16 -9.19 9.32 -14.58
N SER A 17 -9.31 10.44 -13.86
CA SER A 17 -8.62 11.69 -14.17
C SER A 17 -7.14 11.69 -13.78
N PHE A 18 -6.68 10.63 -13.10
CA PHE A 18 -5.30 10.43 -12.66
C PHE A 18 -4.90 8.96 -12.78
N THR A 19 -3.59 8.72 -12.78
CA THR A 19 -3.01 7.38 -12.79
C THR A 19 -2.95 6.83 -11.37
N ILE A 20 -3.33 5.58 -11.18
CA ILE A 20 -3.15 4.87 -9.91
C ILE A 20 -1.83 4.12 -9.95
N ASN A 21 -1.05 4.20 -8.87
CA ASN A 21 0.17 3.40 -8.69
C ASN A 21 0.04 2.30 -7.62
N GLY A 22 -0.96 2.39 -6.73
CA GLY A 22 -1.17 1.39 -5.67
C GLY A 22 -2.65 1.21 -5.36
N GLY A 23 -3.05 -0.01 -4.97
CA GLY A 23 -4.47 -0.31 -4.76
C GLY A 23 -4.76 -1.63 -4.04
N ASP A 24 -5.82 -1.66 -3.24
CA ASP A 24 -6.30 -2.90 -2.62
C ASP A 24 -7.84 -2.88 -2.47
N VAL A 25 -8.44 -4.06 -2.25
CA VAL A 25 -9.87 -4.25 -2.02
C VAL A 25 -10.13 -4.42 -0.52
N ASP A 26 -11.04 -3.61 0.02
CA ASP A 26 -11.39 -3.67 1.43
C ASP A 26 -12.34 -4.82 1.80
N GLU A 27 -12.68 -4.93 3.09
CA GLU A 27 -13.58 -5.97 3.61
C GLU A 27 -15.03 -5.87 3.11
N LYS A 28 -15.41 -4.72 2.54
CA LYS A 28 -16.74 -4.45 2.01
C LYS A 28 -16.79 -4.67 0.50
N GLY A 29 -15.68 -5.05 -0.14
CA GLY A 29 -15.62 -5.25 -1.58
C GLY A 29 -15.50 -3.95 -2.38
N TYR A 30 -15.01 -2.86 -1.78
CA TYR A 30 -14.61 -1.67 -2.53
C TYR A 30 -13.13 -1.73 -2.84
N TYR A 31 -12.77 -1.47 -4.10
CA TYR A 31 -11.40 -1.18 -4.46
C TYR A 31 -11.05 0.26 -4.11
N TRP A 32 -9.87 0.43 -3.52
CA TRP A 32 -9.28 1.71 -3.23
C TRP A 32 -7.97 1.86 -3.98
N GLY A 33 -7.84 2.92 -4.78
CA GLY A 33 -6.61 3.24 -5.51
C GLY A 33 -6.04 4.59 -5.09
N THR A 34 -4.71 4.75 -5.18
CA THR A 34 -4.03 6.02 -4.92
C THR A 34 -3.07 6.42 -6.04
N ASP A 35 -2.87 7.74 -6.16
CA ASP A 35 -1.76 8.36 -6.87
C ASP A 35 -0.79 8.97 -5.87
N THR A 36 0.30 8.26 -5.59
CA THR A 36 1.43 8.61 -4.72
C THR A 36 1.04 9.01 -3.30
N GLY A 37 -0.17 8.69 -2.86
CA GLY A 37 -0.77 9.12 -1.60
C GLY A 37 -1.55 10.45 -1.66
N ASN A 38 -1.52 11.14 -2.80
CA ASN A 38 -2.19 12.42 -3.01
C ASN A 38 -3.65 12.27 -3.42
N ASN A 39 -3.89 11.55 -4.51
CA ASN A 39 -5.25 11.27 -4.97
C ASN A 39 -5.71 9.90 -4.48
N TRP A 40 -7.01 9.75 -4.30
CA TRP A 40 -7.64 8.49 -3.94
C TRP A 40 -8.92 8.29 -4.75
N VAL A 41 -9.26 7.03 -5.00
CA VAL A 41 -10.53 6.62 -5.60
C VAL A 41 -11.10 5.42 -4.86
N GLN A 42 -12.42 5.35 -4.77
CA GLN A 42 -13.20 4.23 -4.28
C GLN A 42 -14.10 3.71 -5.41
N ILE A 43 -13.93 2.45 -5.77
CA ILE A 43 -14.67 1.77 -6.84
C ILE A 43 -15.46 0.61 -6.24
N ASP A 44 -16.72 0.46 -6.63
CA ASP A 44 -17.56 -0.64 -6.16
C ASP A 44 -17.26 -1.94 -6.89
N LEU A 45 -16.72 -2.94 -6.18
CA LEU A 45 -16.51 -4.29 -6.70
C LEU A 45 -17.38 -5.34 -5.99
N ARG A 46 -18.46 -4.93 -5.32
CA ARG A 46 -19.36 -5.86 -4.61
C ARG A 46 -20.19 -6.66 -5.61
N PRO A 47 -20.11 -8.00 -5.59
CA PRO A 47 -20.93 -8.84 -6.48
C PRO A 47 -22.41 -8.50 -6.39
N GLY A 48 -23.08 -8.34 -7.54
CA GLY A 48 -24.51 -8.03 -7.62
C GLY A 48 -24.88 -6.56 -7.36
N SER A 49 -23.92 -5.68 -7.09
CA SER A 49 -24.19 -4.25 -6.96
C SER A 49 -24.66 -3.63 -8.27
N THR A 50 -25.65 -2.74 -8.21
CA THR A 50 -26.13 -1.96 -9.37
C THR A 50 -25.09 -0.95 -9.86
N THR A 51 -24.12 -0.60 -9.01
CA THR A 51 -23.00 0.29 -9.31
C THR A 51 -21.68 -0.46 -9.48
N TYR A 52 -21.72 -1.78 -9.69
CA TYR A 52 -20.51 -2.59 -9.89
C TYR A 52 -19.61 -2.03 -11.00
N GLY A 53 -18.32 -1.90 -10.70
CA GLY A 53 -17.30 -1.34 -11.59
C GLY A 53 -17.32 0.18 -11.71
N GLN A 54 -18.21 0.89 -11.01
CA GLN A 54 -18.31 2.34 -11.07
C GLN A 54 -17.51 3.00 -9.93
N THR A 55 -16.93 4.16 -10.24
CA THR A 55 -16.36 5.05 -9.22
C THR A 55 -17.50 5.58 -8.35
N ILE A 56 -17.47 5.27 -7.06
CA ILE A 56 -18.44 5.76 -6.07
C ILE A 56 -17.96 7.07 -5.46
N SER A 57 -16.64 7.22 -5.31
CA SER A 57 -16.05 8.41 -4.73
C SER A 57 -14.60 8.55 -5.17
N ALA A 58 -14.10 9.78 -5.26
CA ALA A 58 -12.71 10.08 -5.54
C ALA A 58 -12.37 11.48 -5.00
N GLY A 59 -11.08 11.75 -4.80
CA GLY A 59 -10.63 13.07 -4.43
C GLY A 59 -9.13 13.17 -4.20
N THR A 60 -8.71 14.35 -3.75
CA THR A 60 -7.35 14.64 -3.29
C THR A 60 -7.39 14.78 -1.77
N VAL A 61 -6.37 14.29 -1.08
CA VAL A 61 -6.24 14.46 0.37
C VAL A 61 -6.02 15.94 0.72
N ALA A 62 -6.56 16.37 1.86
CA ALA A 62 -6.37 17.76 2.31
C ALA A 62 -4.92 18.05 2.73
N VAL A 63 -4.22 17.03 3.24
CA VAL A 63 -2.81 17.07 3.62
C VAL A 63 -2.14 15.83 3.05
N ALA A 64 -1.18 16.05 2.16
CA ALA A 64 -0.38 14.98 1.56
C ALA A 64 0.54 14.33 2.60
N PRO A 65 0.90 13.04 2.43
CA PRO A 65 1.96 12.45 3.24
C PRO A 65 3.31 13.12 2.93
N ASP A 66 4.19 13.18 3.92
CA ASP A 66 5.51 13.83 3.78
C ASP A 66 6.41 13.17 2.72
N TYR A 67 6.14 11.89 2.41
CA TYR A 67 6.89 11.09 1.46
C TYR A 67 5.94 10.30 0.55
N PRO A 68 6.33 10.01 -0.71
CA PRO A 68 5.48 9.28 -1.65
C PRO A 68 5.06 7.91 -1.13
N ILE A 69 3.80 7.55 -1.42
CA ILE A 69 3.24 6.22 -1.17
C ILE A 69 3.22 5.43 -2.47
N TYR A 70 4.04 4.39 -2.55
CA TYR A 70 4.12 3.55 -3.75
C TYR A 70 3.07 2.44 -3.77
N ASP A 71 2.67 1.95 -2.60
CA ASP A 71 1.62 0.94 -2.47
C ASP A 71 0.97 0.99 -1.07
N TRP A 72 -0.21 0.40 -0.94
CA TRP A 72 -0.94 0.25 0.32
C TRP A 72 -1.71 -1.08 0.39
N ALA A 73 -2.09 -1.51 1.59
CA ALA A 73 -2.93 -2.69 1.75
C ALA A 73 -3.98 -2.50 2.84
N TYR A 74 -5.13 -3.14 2.65
CA TYR A 74 -6.13 -3.33 3.69
C TYR A 74 -5.69 -4.47 4.62
N VAL A 75 -5.59 -4.18 5.91
CA VAL A 75 -5.26 -5.19 6.94
C VAL A 75 -6.53 -5.57 7.71
N ALA A 76 -6.93 -6.84 7.60
CA ALA A 76 -8.10 -7.36 8.31
C ALA A 76 -7.96 -7.17 9.83
N GLY A 77 -8.97 -6.56 10.47
CA GLY A 77 -8.93 -6.25 11.90
C GLY A 77 -8.00 -5.08 12.29
N GLY A 78 -7.40 -4.37 11.33
CA GLY A 78 -6.67 -3.12 11.56
C GLY A 78 -7.57 -1.90 11.75
N GLY A 79 -8.82 -1.96 11.28
CA GLY A 79 -9.81 -0.88 11.40
C GLY A 79 -10.24 -0.34 10.03
N ASP A 80 -10.81 0.87 10.01
CA ASP A 80 -11.30 1.51 8.78
C ASP A 80 -10.18 2.25 8.02
N TYR A 81 -9.09 1.53 7.78
CA TYR A 81 -7.84 2.09 7.26
C TYR A 81 -7.26 1.28 6.10
N LEU A 82 -6.46 1.95 5.27
CA LEU A 82 -5.45 1.34 4.42
C LEU A 82 -4.08 1.67 5.00
N TYR A 83 -3.13 0.75 4.93
CA TYR A 83 -1.81 0.93 5.51
C TYR A 83 -0.76 0.99 4.43
N ALA A 84 0.20 1.88 4.60
CA ALA A 84 1.28 2.10 3.64
C ALA A 84 2.62 2.23 4.34
N VAL A 85 3.70 2.03 3.57
CA VAL A 85 5.06 2.23 4.04
C VAL A 85 5.68 3.38 3.25
N ALA A 86 6.24 4.35 3.95
CA ALA A 86 6.97 5.45 3.33
C ALA A 86 8.42 5.47 3.81
N TYR A 87 9.28 6.11 3.02
CA TYR A 87 10.69 6.23 3.34
C TYR A 87 11.17 7.68 3.26
N SER A 88 11.80 8.13 4.34
CA SER A 88 12.61 9.34 4.33
C SER A 88 14.05 8.98 3.97
N PRO A 89 14.64 9.57 2.93
CA PRO A 89 16.03 9.31 2.55
C PRO A 89 17.07 9.94 3.50
N GLY A 90 16.64 10.72 4.50
CA GLY A 90 17.56 11.45 5.39
C GLY A 90 18.37 12.54 4.68
N ILE A 91 19.39 13.08 5.35
CA ILE A 91 20.37 14.00 4.74
C ILE A 91 21.66 13.21 4.50
N ILE A 92 22.13 13.18 3.25
CA ILE A 92 23.29 12.40 2.77
C ILE A 92 23.20 10.92 3.22
N GLY A 93 22.38 10.15 2.51
CA GLY A 93 22.51 8.69 2.32
C GLY A 93 22.35 7.75 3.53
N LEU A 94 22.51 8.20 4.78
CA LEU A 94 22.48 7.34 5.96
C LEU A 94 21.98 8.04 7.24
N LEU A 95 22.19 9.35 7.38
CA LEU A 95 21.81 10.08 8.60
C LEU A 95 20.33 10.50 8.56
N ASN A 96 19.57 10.05 9.57
CA ASN A 96 18.13 10.30 9.74
C ASN A 96 17.23 9.69 8.65
N ALA A 97 17.75 8.75 7.85
CA ALA A 97 16.90 7.95 6.98
C ALA A 97 15.96 7.08 7.83
N SER A 98 14.71 6.94 7.41
CA SER A 98 13.71 6.24 8.21
C SER A 98 12.60 5.62 7.37
N THR A 99 12.19 4.43 7.78
CA THR A 99 10.95 3.80 7.30
C THR A 99 9.81 4.13 8.25
N PHE A 100 8.70 4.60 7.69
CA PHE A 100 7.49 4.95 8.43
C PHE A 100 6.34 4.06 8.01
N LEU A 101 5.51 3.70 8.99
CA LEU A 101 4.20 3.10 8.75
C LEU A 101 3.14 4.21 8.84
N LEU A 102 2.31 4.29 7.82
CA LEU A 102 1.22 5.24 7.74
C LEU A 102 -0.11 4.50 7.63
N GLN A 103 -1.17 5.16 8.08
CA GLN A 103 -2.54 4.74 7.83
C GLN A 103 -3.30 5.86 7.10
N PHE A 104 -4.08 5.47 6.11
CA PHE A 104 -5.07 6.31 5.44
C PHE A 104 -6.45 5.97 5.99
N ASN A 105 -7.12 6.95 6.61
CA ASN A 105 -8.47 6.79 7.13
C ASN A 105 -9.48 6.82 5.97
N ARG A 106 -10.17 5.70 5.73
CA ARG A 106 -11.14 5.58 4.64
C ARG A 106 -12.39 6.42 4.86
N ALA A 107 -12.75 6.78 6.09
CA ALA A 107 -13.86 7.69 6.36
C ALA A 107 -13.45 9.15 6.12
N THR A 108 -12.39 9.62 6.79
CA THR A 108 -11.99 11.04 6.79
C THR A 108 -11.05 11.43 5.67
N LYS A 109 -10.54 10.46 4.88
CA LYS A 109 -9.61 10.65 3.76
C LYS A 109 -8.31 11.35 4.17
N ALA A 110 -7.81 11.01 5.35
CA ALA A 110 -6.65 11.65 5.96
C ALA A 110 -5.56 10.64 6.29
N TRP A 111 -4.32 11.07 6.12
CA TRP A 111 -3.13 10.31 6.48
C TRP A 111 -2.74 10.52 7.96
N LYS A 112 -2.13 9.49 8.54
CA LYS A 112 -1.46 9.57 9.84
C LYS A 112 -0.26 8.62 9.87
N THR A 113 0.90 9.12 10.25
CA THR A 113 2.04 8.27 10.62
C THR A 113 1.78 7.61 11.97
N ILE A 114 1.93 6.29 12.04
CA ILE A 114 1.63 5.49 13.23
C ILE A 114 2.85 4.77 13.82
N ALA A 115 3.91 4.59 13.04
CA ALA A 115 5.19 4.09 13.55
C ALA A 115 6.37 4.63 12.75
N ASN A 116 7.53 4.70 13.41
CA ASN A 116 8.82 4.95 12.81
C ASN A 116 9.75 3.77 13.16
N TYR A 117 10.24 3.07 12.14
CA TYR A 117 11.11 1.89 12.31
C TYR A 117 12.60 2.22 12.18
N GLY A 118 12.96 3.46 11.88
CA GLY A 118 14.34 3.81 11.59
C GLY A 118 14.82 3.31 10.24
N ASN A 119 16.12 3.35 10.03
CA ASN A 119 16.77 2.89 8.80
C ASN A 119 16.95 1.36 8.80
N ILE A 120 15.86 0.62 8.52
CA ILE A 120 15.89 -0.85 8.50
C ILE A 120 16.47 -1.44 7.21
N VAL A 121 16.63 -0.63 6.16
CA VAL A 121 17.30 -1.02 4.91
C VAL A 121 18.39 0.02 4.57
N PRO A 122 19.53 0.01 5.30
CA PRO A 122 20.59 0.99 5.07
C PRO A 122 21.29 0.74 3.73
N ARG A 123 21.28 1.73 2.83
CA ARG A 123 22.04 1.70 1.57
C ARG A 123 22.84 2.97 1.37
N LEU A 124 24.11 2.80 0.99
CA LEU A 124 25.06 3.88 0.76
C LEU A 124 24.72 4.75 -0.47
N LEU A 125 24.06 4.19 -1.49
CA LEU A 125 23.78 4.87 -2.77
C LEU A 125 22.53 4.27 -3.44
N SER A 126 21.35 4.58 -2.92
CA SER A 126 20.03 4.43 -3.55
C SER A 126 18.98 4.78 -2.50
N SER A 127 17.98 5.57 -2.88
CA SER A 127 16.81 5.74 -2.02
C SER A 127 16.11 4.40 -1.86
N THR A 128 15.84 3.99 -0.64
CA THR A 128 14.96 2.85 -0.33
C THR A 128 13.59 3.14 -0.91
N THR A 129 13.08 2.19 -1.71
CA THR A 129 11.74 2.28 -2.28
C THR A 129 10.96 1.04 -1.88
N TRP A 130 9.98 1.22 -1.00
CA TRP A 130 9.01 0.18 -0.65
C TRP A 130 7.96 0.08 -1.74
N GLY A 131 8.22 -0.70 -2.78
CA GLY A 131 7.40 -0.69 -3.99
C GLY A 131 6.17 -1.58 -3.94
N ALA A 132 6.16 -2.62 -3.10
CA ALA A 132 5.00 -3.49 -2.91
C ALA A 132 4.73 -3.72 -1.43
N VAL A 133 3.47 -3.73 -1.04
CA VAL A 133 3.04 -4.09 0.32
C VAL A 133 1.96 -5.16 0.31
N TYR A 134 1.96 -5.96 1.37
CA TYR A 134 1.04 -7.07 1.55
C TYR A 134 0.49 -7.02 2.97
N ALA A 135 -0.77 -7.41 3.14
CA ALA A 135 -1.36 -7.60 4.45
C ALA A 135 -1.41 -9.08 4.81
N SER A 136 -1.30 -9.39 6.10
CA SER A 136 -1.59 -10.70 6.65
C SER A 136 -2.52 -10.61 7.86
N ASP A 137 -3.04 -11.76 8.31
CA ASP A 137 -3.99 -11.85 9.42
C ASP A 137 -3.38 -11.62 10.82
N ASP A 138 -2.06 -11.42 10.88
CA ASP A 138 -1.29 -11.15 12.10
C ASP A 138 -1.17 -9.65 12.45
N LYS A 139 -1.96 -8.79 11.79
CA LYS A 139 -1.96 -7.34 11.99
C LYS A 139 -0.59 -6.71 11.70
N ALA A 140 0.05 -7.14 10.63
CA ALA A 140 1.26 -6.51 10.09
C ALA A 140 1.10 -6.20 8.60
N LEU A 141 1.88 -5.22 8.14
CA LEU A 141 2.26 -5.14 6.74
C LEU A 141 3.52 -5.96 6.50
N TYR A 142 3.61 -6.49 5.29
CA TYR A 142 4.84 -7.04 4.74
C TYR A 142 5.21 -6.14 3.57
N ALA A 143 6.42 -5.61 3.52
CA ALA A 143 6.83 -4.67 2.48
C ALA A 143 8.08 -5.18 1.77
N SER A 144 8.07 -5.14 0.44
CA SER A 144 9.21 -5.47 -0.40
C SER A 144 9.94 -4.20 -0.79
N GLU A 145 11.23 -4.13 -0.50
CA GLU A 145 12.11 -3.04 -0.94
C GLU A 145 12.71 -3.38 -2.30
N ASN A 146 12.52 -2.49 -3.27
CA ASN A 146 12.81 -2.75 -4.67
C ASN A 146 14.29 -3.00 -4.92
N GLY A 147 15.15 -2.15 -4.37
CA GLY A 147 16.54 -2.12 -4.76
C GLY A 147 17.40 -3.22 -4.12
N SER A 148 17.01 -3.75 -2.96
CA SER A 148 17.69 -4.84 -2.24
C SER A 148 16.94 -6.16 -2.31
N GLY A 149 15.66 -6.14 -2.68
CA GLY A 149 14.79 -7.31 -2.66
C GLY A 149 14.39 -7.75 -1.25
N GLN A 150 14.79 -7.03 -0.19
CA GLN A 150 14.44 -7.40 1.17
C GLN A 150 12.93 -7.28 1.41
N ILE A 151 12.35 -8.30 2.03
CA ILE A 151 10.96 -8.28 2.48
C ILE A 151 10.96 -8.23 4.00
N TRP A 152 10.25 -7.24 4.53
CA TRP A 152 10.18 -6.94 5.97
C TRP A 152 8.75 -7.06 6.46
N LYS A 153 8.58 -7.56 7.69
CA LYS A 153 7.34 -7.49 8.46
C LYS A 153 7.34 -6.23 9.32
N LEU A 154 6.27 -5.45 9.26
CA LEU A 154 6.05 -4.18 9.94
C LEU A 154 4.74 -4.26 10.75
N PRO A 155 4.79 -4.61 12.04
CA PRO A 155 3.61 -4.74 12.89
C PRO A 155 2.79 -3.44 13.00
N LEU A 156 1.47 -3.48 12.88
CA LEU A 156 0.66 -2.26 13.01
C LEU A 156 0.72 -1.61 14.41
N SER A 157 1.18 -2.36 15.42
CA SER A 157 1.41 -1.88 16.79
C SER A 157 2.63 -0.96 16.92
N GLY A 158 3.51 -0.89 15.91
CA GLY A 158 4.80 -0.21 16.01
C GLY A 158 5.88 -1.02 16.72
N ALA A 159 5.63 -2.31 17.04
CA ALA A 159 6.67 -3.22 17.52
C ALA A 159 7.78 -3.38 16.45
N PRO A 160 9.03 -3.67 16.84
CA PRO A 160 10.16 -3.67 15.91
C PRO A 160 9.89 -4.46 14.62
N ALA A 161 10.25 -3.87 13.48
CA ALA A 161 10.18 -4.54 12.19
C ALA A 161 11.23 -5.66 12.11
N SER A 162 10.94 -6.71 11.34
CA SER A 162 11.84 -7.86 11.18
C SER A 162 12.00 -8.25 9.71
N PRO A 163 13.21 -8.59 9.23
CA PRO A 163 13.37 -9.16 7.90
C PRO A 163 12.77 -10.56 7.88
N ILE A 164 12.04 -10.91 6.83
CA ILE A 164 11.39 -12.23 6.72
C ILE A 164 11.88 -13.04 5.53
N SER A 165 12.28 -12.40 4.43
CA SER A 165 12.75 -13.08 3.21
C SER A 165 13.40 -12.10 2.24
N TYR A 166 13.83 -12.63 1.09
CA TYR A 166 14.34 -11.86 -0.04
C TYR A 166 13.59 -12.28 -1.31
N GLY A 167 13.18 -11.30 -2.10
CA GLY A 167 12.77 -11.46 -3.49
C GLY A 167 13.85 -10.96 -4.47
N PRO A 168 13.60 -11.03 -5.78
CA PRO A 168 14.45 -10.38 -6.78
C PRO A 168 14.46 -8.87 -6.61
N THR A 169 15.59 -8.24 -6.92
CA THR A 169 15.66 -6.77 -7.04
C THR A 169 14.82 -6.30 -8.23
N SER A 170 14.19 -5.14 -8.12
CA SER A 170 13.44 -4.52 -9.21
C SER A 170 13.58 -3.01 -9.22
N THR A 171 13.24 -2.37 -10.34
CA THR A 171 12.97 -0.92 -10.40
C THR A 171 11.50 -0.61 -10.13
N THR A 172 10.60 -1.55 -10.44
CA THR A 172 9.16 -1.49 -10.18
C THR A 172 8.63 -2.86 -9.80
N ASN A 173 7.83 -2.94 -8.76
CA ASN A 173 7.06 -4.13 -8.42
C ASN A 173 5.69 -3.68 -7.91
N ASP A 174 4.80 -4.65 -7.75
CA ASP A 174 3.47 -4.44 -7.19
C ASP A 174 3.11 -5.68 -6.35
N GLY A 175 2.21 -5.49 -5.39
CA GLY A 175 1.77 -6.51 -4.47
C GLY A 175 0.40 -7.06 -4.83
N ALA A 176 0.25 -8.38 -4.78
CA ALA A 176 -1.08 -9.00 -4.75
C ALA A 176 -1.23 -9.77 -3.45
N ARG A 177 -2.31 -9.51 -2.71
CA ARG A 177 -2.61 -10.30 -1.51
C ARG A 177 -3.16 -11.68 -1.89
N CYS A 178 -2.81 -12.70 -1.11
CA CYS A 178 -3.62 -13.91 -1.06
C CYS A 178 -4.77 -13.69 -0.09
N ILE A 179 -6.02 -13.99 -0.50
CA ILE A 179 -7.21 -13.74 0.33
C ILE A 179 -7.19 -14.47 1.69
N ASN A 180 -6.43 -15.56 1.78
CA ASN A 180 -6.24 -16.37 2.98
C ASN A 180 -4.77 -16.43 3.42
N ALA A 181 -3.96 -15.41 3.14
CA ALA A 181 -2.58 -15.35 3.63
C ALA A 181 -2.58 -15.49 5.16
N LYS A 182 -1.83 -16.48 5.66
CA LYS A 182 -1.56 -16.67 7.09
C LYS A 182 -0.23 -16.04 7.43
N GLY A 183 -0.14 -15.40 8.60
CA GLY A 183 1.14 -14.93 9.14
C GLY A 183 2.18 -16.05 9.14
N LEU A 184 3.41 -15.72 8.75
CA LEU A 184 4.58 -16.61 8.86
C LEU A 184 5.12 -16.60 10.30
#